data_AF-A0A1G1MSK0-F1
#
_entry.id   AF-A0A1G1MSK0-F1
#
_cell.length_a   1.000
_cell.length_b   1.000
_cell.length_c   1.000
_cell.angle_alpha   90.00
_cell.angle_beta   90.00
_cell.angle_gamma   90.00
#
_symmetry.space_group_name_H-M   'P 1'
#
loop_
_entity.id
_entity.type
_entity.pdbx_description
1 polymer ?
#
loop_
_entity_poly.entity_id
_entity_poly.type
_entity_poly.pdbx_seq_one_letter_code
_entity_poly.pdbx_strand_id
1 'polypeptide(L)'
;MTGCPGQDGRSLTVESIKCPNCGYEIEIFSDEMRVRCPNCKLPVFRDLKENSCVFWCQYADQCVGPERIKEINEAREHQSKSA
;
A
#
# COMPACT_ATOMS: atom_id res chain seq x y z
N MET A 1 -3.68 7.02 -24.32
CA MET A 1 -3.12 7.24 -22.97
C MET A 1 -3.28 5.95 -22.20
N THR A 2 -2.23 5.14 -22.11
CA THR A 2 -2.29 3.85 -21.41
C THR A 2 -2.11 4.14 -19.92
N GLY A 3 -3.22 4.28 -19.19
CA GLY A 3 -3.20 4.48 -17.75
C GLY A 3 -2.63 3.26 -17.03
N CYS A 4 -2.11 3.45 -15.82
CA CYS A 4 -1.72 2.33 -14.96
C CYS A 4 -2.94 1.41 -14.76
N PRO A 5 -2.89 0.12 -15.10
CA PRO A 5 -4.03 -0.78 -14.91
C PRO A 5 -4.44 -0.91 -13.44
N GLY A 6 -3.51 -0.69 -12.50
CA GLY A 6 -3.77 -0.60 -11.06
C GLY A 6 -4.44 0.70 -10.61
N GLN A 7 -4.72 1.64 -11.53
CA GLN A 7 -5.55 2.83 -11.30
C GLN A 7 -6.92 2.70 -11.96
N ASP A 8 -7.27 1.51 -12.50
CA ASP A 8 -8.64 1.22 -12.92
C ASP A 8 -9.49 1.09 -11.66
N GLY A 9 -10.41 2.04 -11.44
CA GLY A 9 -11.27 2.09 -10.24
C GLY A 9 -12.24 0.92 -10.06
N ARG A 10 -12.15 -0.11 -10.91
CA ARG A 10 -12.95 -1.34 -10.85
C ARG A 10 -12.38 -2.40 -9.91
N SER A 11 -11.17 -2.20 -9.37
CA SER A 11 -10.50 -3.13 -8.45
C SER A 11 -10.19 -2.51 -7.09
N LEU A 12 -11.12 -1.70 -6.56
CA LEU A 12 -11.01 -1.16 -5.21
C LEU A 12 -11.13 -2.29 -4.17
N THR A 13 -10.13 -2.42 -3.30
CA THR A 13 -10.16 -3.27 -2.11
C THR A 13 -10.24 -2.43 -0.85
N VAL A 14 -10.79 -3.01 0.21
CA VAL A 14 -10.87 -2.39 1.54
C VAL A 14 -9.96 -3.17 2.47
N GLU A 15 -9.22 -2.45 3.31
CA GLU A 15 -8.48 -3.03 4.43
C GLU A 15 -8.74 -2.27 5.73
N SER A 16 -8.56 -2.95 6.85
CA SER A 16 -8.76 -2.38 8.18
C SER A 16 -7.41 -2.07 8.82
N ILE A 17 -7.15 -0.79 9.08
CA ILE A 17 -5.96 -0.32 9.80
C ILE A 17 -6.33 0.20 11.18
N LYS A 18 -5.45 0.01 12.16
CA LYS A 18 -5.66 0.56 13.51
C LYS A 18 -5.10 1.98 13.60
N CYS A 19 -5.90 2.89 14.16
CA CYS A 19 -5.46 4.23 14.47
C CYS A 19 -4.31 4.18 15.50
N PRO A 20 -3.10 4.67 15.19
CA PRO A 20 -1.97 4.62 16.13
C PRO A 20 -2.18 5.51 17.36
N ASN A 21 -3.11 6.48 17.28
CA ASN A 21 -3.39 7.40 18.39
C ASN A 21 -4.44 6.88 19.38
N CYS A 22 -5.46 6.17 18.92
CA CYS A 22 -6.59 5.76 19.79
C CYS A 22 -6.98 4.28 19.68
N GLY A 23 -6.32 3.51 18.81
CA GLY A 23 -6.59 2.09 18.60
C GLY A 23 -7.88 1.76 17.84
N TYR A 24 -8.65 2.77 17.41
CA TYR A 24 -9.87 2.56 16.63
C TYR A 24 -9.56 1.91 15.27
N GLU A 25 -10.39 0.96 14.86
CA GLU A 25 -10.26 0.27 13.58
C GLU A 25 -10.88 1.12 12.45
N ILE A 26 -10.08 1.47 11.46
CA ILE A 26 -10.46 2.34 10.36
C ILE A 26 -10.36 1.55 9.07
N GLU A 27 -11.43 1.55 8.29
CA GLU A 27 -11.42 1.02 6.93
C GLU A 27 -10.82 2.06 5.98
N ILE A 28 -9.86 1.64 5.16
CA ILE A 28 -9.22 2.47 4.15
C ILE A 28 -9.26 1.74 2.79
N PHE A 29 -9.61 2.48 1.74
CA PHE A 29 -9.62 1.92 0.38
C PHE A 29 -8.20 1.85 -0.21
N SER A 30 -7.96 0.99 -1.21
CA SER A 30 -6.63 0.86 -1.83
C SER A 30 -6.16 2.09 -2.59
N ASP A 31 -7.08 2.97 -3.02
CA ASP A 31 -6.76 4.24 -3.67
C ASP A 31 -6.51 5.37 -2.66
N GLU A 32 -6.85 5.17 -1.38
CA GLU A 32 -6.68 6.16 -0.33
C GLU A 32 -5.31 6.01 0.37
N MET A 33 -4.52 7.10 0.35
CA MET A 33 -3.25 7.16 1.09
C MET A 33 -3.42 7.62 2.55
N ARG A 34 -4.56 8.25 2.86
CA ARG A 34 -4.86 8.79 4.18
C ARG A 34 -6.35 8.74 4.45
N VAL A 35 -6.71 8.47 5.69
CA VAL A 35 -8.11 8.47 6.16
C VAL A 35 -8.18 9.24 7.48
N ARG A 36 -9.30 9.90 7.74
CA ARG A 36 -9.51 10.61 9.02
C ARG A 36 -10.13 9.65 10.02
N CYS A 37 -9.48 9.46 11.18
CA CYS A 37 -10.02 8.60 12.23
C CYS A 37 -11.40 9.11 12.68
N PRO A 38 -12.46 8.29 12.64
CA PRO A 38 -13.79 8.72 13.05
C PRO A 38 -13.90 8.95 14.57
N ASN A 39 -13.01 8.33 15.36
CA ASN A 39 -12.96 8.48 16.82
C ASN A 39 -12.17 9.74 17.24
N CYS A 40 -10.85 9.78 17.02
CA CYS A 40 -9.99 10.88 17.49
C CYS A 40 -9.84 12.05 16.49
N LYS A 41 -10.42 11.96 15.29
CA LYS A 41 -10.39 12.99 14.22
C LYS A 41 -9.01 13.33 13.65
N LEU A 42 -7.96 12.64 14.09
CA LEU A 42 -6.61 12.78 13.54
C LEU A 42 -6.48 12.08 12.18
N PRO A 43 -5.68 12.62 11.26
CA PRO A 43 -5.34 11.93 10.02
C PRO A 43 -4.48 10.71 10.33
N VAL A 44 -4.87 9.57 9.77
CA VAL A 44 -4.12 8.32 9.81
C VAL A 44 -3.62 8.07 8.39
N PHE A 45 -2.31 7.87 8.27
CA PHE A 45 -1.65 7.58 7.01
C PHE A 45 -1.44 6.08 6.89
N ARG A 46 -1.65 5.59 5.68
CA ARG A 46 -1.28 4.23 5.27
C ARG A 46 0.24 4.10 5.29
N ASP A 47 0.79 2.98 5.76
CA ASP A 47 2.24 2.81 5.79
C ASP A 47 2.81 2.68 4.36
N LEU A 48 3.48 3.72 3.86
CA LEU A 48 3.88 3.80 2.46
C LEU A 48 4.95 2.77 2.07
N LYS A 49 5.68 2.17 3.03
CA LYS A 49 6.72 1.17 2.71
C LYS A 49 6.13 -0.11 2.14
N GLU A 50 4.89 -0.45 2.46
CA GLU A 50 4.19 -1.62 1.91
C GLU A 50 3.21 -1.28 0.78
N ASN A 51 3.00 0.00 0.48
CA ASN A 51 1.99 0.45 -0.48
C ASN A 51 2.51 0.78 -1.88
N SER A 52 3.78 0.48 -2.19
CA SER A 52 4.22 0.55 -3.59
C SER A 52 3.42 -0.45 -4.43
N CYS A 53 2.88 -0.01 -5.56
CA CYS A 53 2.13 -0.88 -6.48
C CYS A 53 2.94 -2.10 -6.93
N VAL A 54 4.26 -2.01 -6.83
CA VAL A 54 5.21 -3.09 -7.11
C VAL A 54 4.99 -4.33 -6.23
N PHE A 55 4.35 -4.20 -5.07
CA PHE A 55 4.17 -5.31 -4.12
C PHE A 55 2.86 -6.09 -4.29
N TRP A 56 1.83 -5.48 -4.88
CA TRP A 56 0.50 -6.08 -4.97
C TRP A 56 -0.07 -6.09 -6.39
N CYS A 57 0.48 -5.27 -7.30
CA CYS A 57 0.00 -5.21 -8.66
C CYS A 57 0.47 -6.43 -9.45
N GLN A 58 -0.48 -7.21 -9.98
CA GLN A 58 -0.21 -8.36 -10.84
C GLN A 58 0.53 -8.03 -12.14
N TYR A 59 0.57 -6.74 -12.52
CA TYR A 59 1.24 -6.24 -13.73
C TYR A 59 2.55 -5.51 -13.41
N ALA A 60 3.04 -5.59 -12.17
CA ALA A 60 4.24 -4.86 -11.74
C ALA A 60 5.49 -5.28 -12.55
N ASP A 61 5.61 -6.55 -12.92
CA ASP A 61 6.71 -7.08 -13.74
C ASP A 61 6.76 -6.42 -15.13
N GLN A 62 5.60 -6.14 -15.72
CA GLN A 62 5.49 -5.49 -17.03
C GLN A 62 5.81 -3.99 -16.96
N CYS A 63 5.59 -3.37 -15.80
CA CYS A 63 5.84 -1.94 -15.58
C CYS A 63 7.30 -1.63 -15.18
N VAL A 64 7.87 -2.43 -14.26
CA VAL A 64 9.19 -2.15 -13.64
C VAL A 64 10.29 -3.06 -14.21
N GLY A 65 9.91 -4.20 -14.78
CA GLY A 65 10.84 -5.22 -15.29
C GLY A 65 11.19 -6.27 -14.23
N PRO A 66 11.38 -7.54 -14.62
CA PRO A 66 11.57 -8.66 -13.69
C PRO A 66 12.84 -8.53 -12.84
N GLU A 67 13.91 -7.95 -13.39
CA GLU A 67 15.17 -7.72 -12.69
C GLU A 67 14.98 -6.75 -11.51
N ARG A 68 14.25 -5.64 -11.71
CA ARG A 68 13.97 -4.69 -10.63
C ARG A 68 13.03 -5.25 -9.57
N ILE A 69 12.06 -6.07 -9.95
CA ILE A 69 11.19 -6.77 -8.98
C ILE A 69 12.03 -7.65 -8.04
N LYS A 70 13.02 -8.35 -8.59
CA LYS A 70 13.91 -9.20 -7.81
C LYS A 70 14.71 -8.40 -6.78
N GLU A 71 15.36 -7.31 -7.21
CA GLU A 71 16.12 -6.44 -6.31
C GLU A 71 15.25 -5.82 -5.21
N ILE A 72 14.02 -5.43 -5.56
CA ILE A 72 13.04 -4.88 -4.62
C ILE A 72 12.64 -5.93 -3.57
N ASN A 73 12.39 -7.18 -3.98
CA ASN A 73 12.07 -8.27 -3.05
C ASN A 73 13.26 -8.61 -2.15
N GLU A 74 14.47 -8.68 -2.70
CA GLU A 74 15.71 -8.94 -1.95
C GLU A 74 15.96 -7.83 -0.90
N ALA A 75 15.73 -6.56 -1.26
CA ALA A 75 15.86 -5.43 -0.35
C ALA A 75 14.83 -5.43 0.80
N ARG A 76 13.67 -6.07 0.62
CA ARG A 76 12.67 -6.26 1.69
C ARG A 76 13.09 -7.33 2.69
N GLU A 77 13.58 -8.47 2.21
CA GLU A 77 14.03 -9.57 3.07
C GLU A 77 15.18 -9.16 4.00
N HIS A 78 16.03 -8.24 3.54
CA HIS A 78 17.09 -7.66 4.38
C HIS A 78 16.55 -6.64 5.40
N GLN A 79 15.45 -5.95 5.08
CA GLN A 79 14.79 -5.02 6.02
C GLN A 79 14.01 -5.73 7.13
N SER A 80 13.40 -6.90 6.88
CA SER A 80 12.66 -7.63 7.93
C SER A 80 13.56 -8.29 8.99
N LYS A 81 14.85 -8.45 8.71
CA LYS A 81 15.86 -8.99 9.66
C LYS A 81 16.52 -7.93 10.54
N SER A 82 16.16 -6.65 10.38
CA SER A 82 16.73 -5.53 11.13
C SER A 82 15.75 -4.94 12.17
N ALA A 83 14.67 -5.65 12.50
CA ALA A 83 13.71 -5.30 13.55
C ALA A 83 13.86 -6.24 14.76
#